data_AF-A0A2E8RED9-F1
#
_entry.id   AF-A0A2E8RED9-F1
#
_cell.length_a   1.000
_cell.length_b   1.000
_cell.length_c   1.000
_cell.angle_alpha   90.00
_cell.angle_beta   90.00
_cell.angle_gamma   90.00
#
_symmetry.space_group_name_H-M   'P 1'
#
loop_
_entity.id
_entity.type
_entity.pdbx_description
1 polymer ?
#
loop_
_entity_poly.entity_id
_entity_poly.type
_entity_poly.pdbx_seq_one_letter_code
_entity_poly.pdbx_strand_id
1 'polypeptide(L)'
;MIDSQEVVMRGRSSLYLPIEGVGYERAVNESQAELEILELISQEKVTTTWIVGIYVDGELVSPEGILVSFSLTEHELVSVSEFKIDPVQETLYGIATLVGCFFLLIAVPMMVYFAGIAKARLDEENRLDDPAPSE
;
A
#
# COMPACT_ATOMS: atom_id res chain seq x y z
N MET A 1 8.15 22.57 -36.09
CA MET A 1 7.21 21.59 -35.52
C MET A 1 7.25 21.82 -34.03
N ILE A 2 6.30 22.57 -33.47
CA ILE A 2 6.27 22.84 -32.03
C ILE A 2 5.71 21.57 -31.42
N ASP A 3 6.58 20.83 -30.74
CA ASP A 3 6.21 19.69 -29.91
C ASP A 3 5.32 20.24 -28.79
N SER A 4 4.01 20.09 -28.92
CA SER A 4 3.05 20.48 -27.88
C SER A 4 3.10 19.43 -26.79
N GLN A 5 4.22 19.38 -26.06
CA GLN A 5 4.29 18.60 -24.84
C GLN A 5 3.33 19.23 -23.83
N GLU A 6 2.25 18.53 -23.54
CA GLU A 6 1.33 18.88 -22.47
C GLU A 6 2.08 18.78 -21.13
N VAL A 7 2.44 19.92 -20.56
CA VAL A 7 3.08 19.97 -19.24
C VAL A 7 1.99 19.98 -18.17
N VAL A 8 1.70 18.81 -17.61
CA VAL A 8 0.75 18.67 -16.50
C VAL A 8 1.46 18.92 -15.18
N MET A 9 1.22 20.07 -14.56
CA MET A 9 1.65 20.34 -13.17
C MET A 9 0.55 19.93 -12.19
N ARG A 10 0.92 19.13 -11.17
CA ARG A 10 0.03 18.70 -10.10
C ARG A 10 0.54 19.21 -8.76
N GLY A 11 -0.30 19.98 -8.05
CA GLY A 11 -0.04 20.43 -6.69
C GLY A 11 -1.08 19.85 -5.73
N ARG A 12 -0.66 19.48 -4.52
CA ARG A 12 -1.58 19.04 -3.47
C ARG A 12 -1.91 20.21 -2.55
N SER A 13 -3.19 20.50 -2.40
CA SER A 13 -3.69 21.65 -1.63
C SER A 13 -3.69 21.46 -0.12
N SER A 14 -3.76 20.22 0.36
CA SER A 14 -3.76 19.89 1.79
C SER A 14 -2.97 18.60 2.03
N LEU A 15 -2.25 18.55 3.14
CA LEU A 15 -1.63 17.31 3.63
C LEU A 15 -2.64 16.40 4.33
N TYR A 16 -3.73 16.98 4.84
CA TYR A 16 -4.80 16.26 5.51
C TYR A 16 -5.73 15.63 4.46
N LEU A 17 -5.92 14.32 4.57
CA LEU A 17 -6.89 13.59 3.78
C LEU A 17 -8.27 13.83 4.41
N PRO A 18 -9.31 14.14 3.62
CA PRO A 18 -10.68 14.08 4.11
C PRO A 18 -10.92 12.73 4.79
N ILE A 19 -11.54 12.74 5.97
CA ILE A 19 -11.82 11.57 6.81
C ILE A 19 -10.60 10.69 7.13
N GLU A 20 -9.37 11.21 6.99
CA GLU A 20 -8.09 10.49 7.17
C GLU A 20 -7.95 9.19 6.36
N GLY A 21 -8.80 8.98 5.36
CA GLY A 21 -8.90 7.70 4.64
C GLY A 21 -9.54 6.56 5.44
N VAL A 22 -10.20 6.86 6.56
CA VAL A 22 -10.93 5.89 7.39
C VAL A 22 -12.25 5.54 6.71
N GLY A 23 -12.46 4.25 6.45
CA GLY A 23 -13.69 3.72 5.83
C GLY A 23 -14.54 2.85 6.77
N TYR A 24 -14.31 2.92 8.08
CA TYR A 24 -15.02 2.13 9.08
C TYR A 24 -15.22 2.94 10.37
N GLU A 25 -16.31 2.67 11.09
CA GLU A 25 -16.57 3.23 12.41
C GLU A 25 -16.98 2.11 13.37
N ARG A 26 -16.64 2.24 14.66
CA ARG A 26 -16.93 1.22 15.67
C ARG A 26 -18.07 1.68 16.57
N ALA A 27 -19.28 1.29 16.21
CA ALA A 27 -20.48 1.60 16.99
C ALA A 27 -21.13 0.35 17.62
N VAL A 28 -22.06 0.57 18.55
CA VAL A 28 -22.82 -0.51 19.22
C VAL A 28 -23.88 -1.12 18.30
N ASN A 29 -24.38 -0.34 17.34
CA ASN A 29 -25.38 -0.76 16.37
C ASN A 29 -25.26 0.07 15.07
N GLU A 30 -25.94 -0.39 14.02
CA GLU A 30 -25.93 0.24 12.70
C GLU A 30 -26.41 1.70 12.73
N SER A 31 -27.48 2.00 13.47
CA SER A 31 -28.01 3.37 13.58
C SER A 31 -27.02 4.34 14.22
N GLN A 32 -26.27 3.87 15.22
CA GLN A 32 -25.22 4.68 15.85
C GLN A 32 -24.03 4.88 14.90
N ALA A 33 -23.61 3.84 14.17
CA ALA A 33 -22.55 3.97 13.15
C ALA A 33 -22.95 4.96 12.05
N GLU A 34 -24.22 4.95 11.62
CA GLU A 34 -24.72 5.89 10.63
C GLU A 34 -24.65 7.34 11.12
N LEU A 35 -25.06 7.59 12.36
CA LEU A 35 -24.98 8.93 12.97
C LEU A 35 -23.54 9.41 13.10
N GLU A 36 -22.63 8.55 13.56
CA GLU A 36 -21.22 8.88 13.75
C GLU A 36 -20.51 9.15 12.41
N ILE A 37 -20.80 8.37 11.36
CA ILE A 37 -20.25 8.62 10.02
C ILE A 37 -20.82 9.90 9.40
N LEU A 38 -22.12 10.18 9.58
CA LEU A 38 -22.72 11.43 9.12
C LEU A 38 -22.08 12.64 9.81
N GLU A 39 -21.79 12.54 11.10
CA GLU A 39 -21.08 13.57 11.84
C GLU A 39 -19.66 13.76 11.31
N LEU A 40 -18.91 12.67 11.11
CA LEU A 40 -17.55 12.69 10.54
C LEU A 40 -17.52 13.38 9.16
N ILE A 41 -18.42 12.98 8.24
CA ILE A 41 -18.53 13.61 6.92
C ILE A 41 -18.89 15.09 7.05
N SER A 42 -19.77 15.45 7.99
CA SER A 42 -20.18 16.84 8.19
C SER A 42 -19.07 17.71 8.76
N GLN A 43 -18.22 17.19 9.64
CA GLN A 43 -17.08 17.92 10.20
C GLN A 43 -16.01 18.24 9.14
N GLU A 44 -15.86 17.35 8.15
CA GLU A 44 -14.92 17.52 7.03
C GLU A 44 -15.46 18.40 5.89
N LYS A 45 -16.71 18.87 5.97
CA LYS A 45 -17.25 19.83 4.98
C LYS A 45 -16.61 21.21 5.17
N VAL A 46 -15.52 21.45 4.46
CA VAL A 46 -14.84 22.75 4.43
C VAL A 46 -15.18 23.51 3.15
N THR A 47 -15.68 24.74 3.28
CA THR A 47 -15.77 25.67 2.14
C THR A 47 -14.41 26.34 1.95
N THR A 48 -13.71 26.01 0.86
CA THR A 48 -12.41 26.60 0.53
C THR A 48 -12.52 27.50 -0.70
N THR A 49 -12.02 28.73 -0.59
CA THR A 49 -11.87 29.65 -1.74
C THR A 49 -10.43 29.62 -2.23
N TRP A 50 -10.26 29.46 -3.55
CA TRP A 50 -8.95 29.43 -4.19
C TRP A 50 -8.71 30.72 -4.98
N ILE A 51 -7.51 31.29 -4.85
CA ILE A 51 -7.03 32.36 -5.72
C ILE A 51 -5.83 31.81 -6.48
N VAL A 52 -5.95 31.71 -7.81
CA VAL A 52 -4.89 31.19 -8.68
C VAL A 52 -4.28 32.36 -9.46
N GLY A 53 -2.99 32.59 -9.26
CA GLY A 53 -2.20 33.56 -10.03
C GLY A 53 -1.19 32.83 -10.91
N ILE A 54 -1.13 33.21 -12.19
CA ILE A 54 -0.15 32.68 -13.13
C ILE A 54 0.90 33.76 -13.37
N TYR A 55 2.17 33.43 -13.16
CA TYR A 55 3.29 34.36 -13.33
C TYR A 55 4.23 33.86 -14.43
N VAL A 56 4.62 34.75 -15.34
CA VAL A 56 5.63 34.50 -16.37
C VAL A 56 6.72 35.54 -16.20
N ASP A 57 7.96 35.11 -16.02
CA ASP A 57 9.12 35.97 -15.77
C ASP A 57 8.93 36.98 -14.60
N GLY A 58 8.08 36.62 -13.63
CA GLY A 58 7.77 37.44 -12.45
C GLY A 58 6.58 38.40 -12.61
N GLU A 59 5.98 38.49 -13.80
CA GLU A 59 4.80 39.32 -14.05
C GLU A 59 3.51 38.49 -14.02
N LEU A 60 2.45 39.05 -13.42
CA LEU A 60 1.13 38.42 -13.36
C LEU A 60 0.48 38.45 -14.76
N VAL A 61 0.13 37.27 -15.26
CA VAL A 61 -0.56 37.12 -16.55
C VAL A 61 -2.01 37.58 -16.43
N SER A 62 -2.51 38.27 -17.46
CA SER A 62 -3.92 38.68 -17.54
C SER A 62 -4.84 37.44 -17.53
N PRO A 63 -5.96 37.46 -16.78
CA PRO A 63 -6.95 36.39 -16.79
C PRO A 63 -7.68 36.22 -18.14
N GLU A 64 -7.56 37.19 -19.05
CA GLU A 64 -8.24 37.19 -20.34
C GLU A 64 -7.77 36.03 -21.22
N GLY A 65 -8.71 35.15 -21.62
CA GLY A 65 -8.41 33.98 -22.46
C GLY A 65 -7.98 32.73 -21.69
N ILE A 66 -7.86 32.79 -20.36
CA ILE A 66 -7.60 31.60 -19.52
C ILE A 66 -8.91 30.86 -19.25
N LEU A 67 -8.98 29.59 -19.65
CA LEU A 67 -10.07 28.67 -19.30
C LEU A 67 -9.67 27.85 -18.08
N VAL A 68 -10.46 27.95 -17.01
CA VAL A 68 -10.29 27.15 -15.79
C VAL A 68 -11.34 26.05 -15.79
N SER A 69 -10.89 24.79 -15.71
CA SER A 69 -11.76 23.63 -15.45
C SER A 69 -11.45 23.05 -14.08
N PHE A 70 -12.48 22.72 -13.30
CA PHE A 70 -12.32 22.01 -12.04
C PHE A 70 -13.06 20.68 -12.08
N SER A 71 -12.53 19.69 -11.35
CA SER A 71 -13.20 18.44 -11.04
C SER A 71 -13.24 18.30 -9.53
N LEU A 72 -14.40 17.97 -8.99
CA LEU A 72 -14.63 17.83 -7.55
C LEU A 72 -14.99 16.37 -7.26
N THR A 73 -14.39 15.82 -6.20
CA THR A 73 -14.78 14.52 -5.65
C THR A 73 -15.51 14.76 -4.35
N GLU A 74 -16.77 14.32 -4.30
CA GLU A 74 -17.62 14.42 -3.11
C GLU A 74 -17.71 13.05 -2.43
N HIS A 75 -17.75 13.04 -1.10
CA HIS A 75 -18.04 11.83 -0.32
C HIS A 75 -19.50 11.89 0.12
N GLU A 76 -20.28 10.90 -0.33
CA GLU A 76 -21.66 10.68 0.11
C GLU A 76 -21.72 9.36 0.88
N LEU A 77 -22.47 9.36 1.98
CA LEU A 77 -22.78 8.12 2.68
C LEU A 77 -23.74 7.28 1.83
N VAL A 78 -23.25 6.16 1.30
CA VAL A 78 -24.07 5.23 0.50
C VAL A 78 -24.82 4.25 1.38
N SER A 79 -24.11 3.59 2.30
CA SER A 79 -24.69 2.65 3.26
C SER A 79 -23.73 2.40 4.42
N VAL A 80 -24.31 1.98 5.55
CA VAL A 80 -23.57 1.39 6.66
C VAL A 80 -23.82 -0.11 6.63
N SER A 81 -22.78 -0.91 6.86
CA SER A 81 -22.94 -2.35 7.00
C SER A 81 -21.96 -2.87 8.04
N GLU A 82 -22.38 -3.90 8.78
CA GLU A 82 -21.51 -4.56 9.73
C GLU A 82 -20.33 -5.20 9.00
N PHE A 83 -19.12 -4.89 9.45
CA PHE A 83 -17.93 -5.55 8.95
C PHE A 83 -17.95 -7.02 9.39
N LYS A 84 -18.20 -7.92 8.43
CA LYS A 84 -18.20 -9.37 8.67
C LYS A 84 -16.85 -9.95 8.30
N ILE A 85 -16.17 -10.48 9.31
CA ILE A 85 -15.00 -11.32 9.12
C ILE A 85 -15.48 -12.73 8.83
N ASP A 86 -15.03 -13.32 7.71
CA ASP A 86 -15.27 -14.74 7.42
C ASP A 86 -14.35 -15.60 8.31
N PRO A 87 -14.89 -16.31 9.31
CA PRO A 87 -14.08 -17.07 10.26
C PRO A 87 -13.30 -18.20 9.58
N VAL A 88 -13.79 -18.72 8.44
CA VAL A 88 -13.12 -19.79 7.70
C VAL A 88 -11.88 -19.24 7.01
N GLN A 89 -11.99 -18.08 6.37
CA GLN A 89 -10.85 -17.45 5.69
C GLN A 89 -9.76 -17.04 6.67
N GLU A 90 -10.11 -16.40 7.79
CA GLU A 90 -9.12 -16.05 8.81
C GLU A 90 -8.43 -17.27 9.40
N THR A 91 -9.18 -18.35 9.64
CA THR A 91 -8.59 -19.61 10.13
C THR A 91 -7.64 -20.21 9.08
N LEU A 92 -8.00 -20.17 7.79
CA LEU A 92 -7.12 -20.64 6.72
C LEU A 92 -5.83 -19.81 6.62
N TYR A 93 -5.90 -18.48 6.73
CA TYR A 93 -4.71 -17.62 6.77
C TYR A 93 -3.84 -17.91 8.00
N GLY A 94 -4.46 -18.13 9.17
CA GLY A 94 -3.75 -18.54 10.38
C GLY A 94 -3.04 -19.88 10.23
N ILE A 95 -3.72 -20.91 9.69
CA ILE A 95 -3.14 -22.23 9.44
C ILE A 95 -2.03 -22.15 8.40
N ALA A 96 -2.24 -21.42 7.30
CA ALA A 96 -1.24 -21.26 6.25
C ALA A 96 0.05 -20.64 6.80
N THR A 97 -0.08 -19.62 7.66
CA THR A 97 1.05 -18.98 8.34
C THR A 97 1.78 -19.97 9.25
N LEU A 98 1.04 -20.74 10.05
CA LEU A 98 1.62 -21.74 10.95
C LEU A 98 2.39 -22.82 10.17
N VAL A 99 1.77 -23.41 9.14
CA VAL A 99 2.39 -24.43 8.29
C VAL A 99 3.62 -23.87 7.60
N GLY A 100 3.56 -22.64 7.09
CA GLY A 100 4.70 -21.96 6.46
C GLY A 100 5.89 -21.82 7.40
N CYS A 101 5.65 -21.34 8.63
CA CYS A 101 6.70 -21.21 9.65
C CYS A 101 7.33 -22.56 10.01
N PHE A 102 6.51 -23.59 10.27
CA PHE A 102 7.02 -24.93 10.58
C PHE A 102 7.79 -25.56 9.41
N PHE A 103 7.30 -25.36 8.18
CA PHE A 103 7.97 -25.84 6.99
C PHE A 103 9.36 -25.22 6.87
N LEU A 104 9.51 -23.91 7.03
CA LEU A 104 10.82 -23.24 6.96
C LEU A 104 11.78 -23.72 8.05
N LEU A 105 11.28 -23.93 9.28
CA LEU A 105 12.09 -24.44 10.39
C LEU A 105 12.65 -25.84 10.13
N ILE A 106 11.97 -26.66 9.32
CA ILE A 106 12.41 -28.02 9.01
C ILE A 106 13.19 -28.07 7.69
N ALA A 107 12.68 -27.43 6.64
CA ALA A 107 13.22 -27.51 5.29
C ALA A 107 14.62 -26.90 5.21
N VAL A 108 14.86 -25.75 5.85
CA VAL A 108 16.16 -25.08 5.81
C VAL A 108 17.28 -25.92 6.46
N PRO A 109 17.14 -26.41 7.72
CA PRO A 109 18.16 -27.28 8.31
C PRO A 109 18.38 -28.57 7.53
N MET A 110 17.31 -29.17 6.99
CA MET A 110 17.41 -30.40 6.19
C MET A 110 18.20 -30.17 4.90
N MET A 111 17.96 -29.05 4.20
CA MET A 111 18.73 -28.68 3.01
C MET A 111 20.22 -28.51 3.33
N VAL A 112 20.54 -27.81 4.43
CA VAL A 112 21.92 -27.62 4.87
C VAL A 112 22.58 -28.95 5.23
N TYR A 113 21.88 -29.83 5.95
CA TYR A 113 22.38 -31.14 6.35
C TYR A 113 22.73 -32.01 5.13
N PHE A 114 21.82 -32.11 4.16
CA PHE A 114 22.07 -32.90 2.95
C PHE A 114 23.15 -32.30 2.06
N ALA A 115 23.22 -30.97 1.95
CA ALA A 115 24.31 -30.31 1.24
C ALA A 115 25.67 -30.62 1.88
N GLY A 116 25.74 -30.65 3.22
CA GLY A 116 26.93 -31.05 3.96
C GLY A 116 27.36 -32.50 3.69
N ILE A 117 26.42 -33.44 3.69
CA ILE A 117 26.70 -34.85 3.35
C ILE A 117 27.17 -34.99 1.90
N ALA A 118 26.49 -34.33 0.97
CA ALA A 118 26.86 -34.39 -0.45
C ALA A 118 28.28 -33.84 -0.67
N LYS A 119 28.61 -32.71 -0.05
CA LYS A 119 29.96 -32.15 -0.07
C LYS A 119 30.99 -33.12 0.52
N ALA A 120 30.71 -33.70 1.69
CA ALA A 120 31.65 -34.61 2.35
C ALA A 120 31.95 -35.86 1.49
N ARG A 121 30.96 -36.37 0.74
CA ARG A 121 31.17 -37.48 -0.19
C ARG A 121 32.07 -37.08 -1.36
N LEU A 122 31.82 -35.92 -1.97
CA LEU A 122 32.63 -35.41 -3.08
C LEU A 122 34.07 -35.11 -2.64
N ASP A 123 34.24 -34.53 -1.45
CA ASP A 123 35.57 -34.23 -0.91
C ASP A 123 36.38 -35.53 -0.65
N GLU A 124 35.72 -36.59 -0.20
CA GLU A 124 36.37 -37.91 0.00
C GLU A 124 36.71 -38.60 -1.33
N GLU A 125 35.83 -38.54 -2.33
CA GLU A 125 36.13 -39.03 -3.69
C GLU A 125 37.34 -38.31 -4.30
N ASN A 126 37.38 -36.98 -4.20
CA ASN A 126 38.52 -36.19 -4.68
C ASN A 126 39.84 -36.53 -3.95
N ARG A 127 39.77 -36.86 -2.65
CA ARG A 127 40.96 -37.27 -1.86
C ARG A 127 41.48 -38.64 -2.26
N LEU A 128 40.60 -39.54 -2.72
CA LEU A 128 41.00 -40.86 -3.21
C LEU A 128 41.69 -40.76 -4.58
N ASP A 129 41.24 -39.82 -5.42
CA ASP A 129 41.78 -39.61 -6.77
C ASP A 129 43.11 -38.82 -6.79
N ASP A 130 43.36 -37.94 -5.81
CA ASP A 130 44.63 -37.20 -5.65
C ASP A 130 45.14 -37.26 -4.20
N PRO A 131 45.81 -38.37 -3.79
CA PRO A 131 46.30 -38.53 -2.44
C PRO A 131 47.44 -37.54 -2.16
N ALA A 132 47.47 -36.98 -0.95
CA ALA A 132 48.50 -36.01 -0.55
C ALA A 132 49.93 -36.58 -0.75
N PRO A 133 50.89 -35.77 -1.21
CA PRO A 133 52.26 -36.23 -1.42
C PRO A 133 52.88 -36.68 -0.10
N SER A 134 53.53 -37.85 -0.12
CA SER A 134 54.26 -38.38 1.03
C SER A 134 55.46 -37.49 1.36
N GLU A 135 55.59 -37.07 2.63
CA GLU A 135 56.81 -36.46 3.18
C GLU A 135 58.03 -37.39 3.07
#